data_AF-A0A5N7SN34-F1
#
_entry.id   AF-A0A5N7SN34-F1
#
_cell.length_a   1.000
_cell.length_b   1.000
_cell.length_c   1.000
_cell.angle_alpha   90.00
_cell.angle_beta   90.00
_cell.angle_gamma   90.00
#
_symmetry.space_group_name_H-M   'P 1'
#
loop_
_entity.id
_entity.type
_entity.pdbx_description
1 polymer ?
#
loop_
_entity_poly.entity_id
_entity_poly.type
_entity_poly.pdbx_seq_one_letter_code
_entity_poly.pdbx_strand_id
1 'polypeptide(L)'
;MSGDASPITTAPQPTASDAVREMRAAGRAGHAVPADRVNRWATTLMRLFGQQRAVRLEQWGGSFWYQIDEKQWHRALAAREPVRALYTQPLLHEVRRAGEDRDHIWSADRTHCTVCNDPFDWAEPYCNPPKPPVPIALKPQPFNPSWFLPLLDRLERALKRESKRERDEWGFRIAQLRKSIEEHTKEKSH
;
A
#
# COMPACT_ATOMS: atom_id res chain seq x y z
N MET A 1 -59.68 19.36 10.26
CA MET A 1 -58.33 19.83 9.86
C MET A 1 -57.42 18.62 9.91
N SER A 2 -57.37 17.84 8.83
CA SER A 2 -56.51 16.66 8.74
C SER A 2 -55.29 17.05 7.90
N GLY A 3 -54.14 17.17 8.55
CA GLY A 3 -52.87 17.43 7.88
C GLY A 3 -52.20 16.11 7.54
N ASP A 4 -52.21 15.74 6.27
CA ASP A 4 -51.42 14.63 5.74
C ASP A 4 -49.93 14.96 5.85
N ALA A 5 -49.27 14.42 6.88
CA ALA A 5 -47.81 14.37 6.92
C ALA A 5 -47.33 13.32 5.91
N SER A 6 -47.11 13.76 4.66
CA SER A 6 -46.43 12.93 3.67
C SER A 6 -45.01 12.61 4.18
N PRO A 7 -44.60 11.34 4.26
CA PRO A 7 -43.23 11.01 4.63
C PRO A 7 -42.30 11.53 3.54
N ILE A 8 -41.33 12.37 3.93
CA ILE A 8 -40.23 12.76 3.06
C ILE A 8 -39.38 11.50 2.83
N THR A 9 -39.71 10.74 1.78
CA THR A 9 -38.83 9.71 1.23
C THR A 9 -37.57 10.42 0.76
N THR A 10 -36.55 10.43 1.61
CA THR A 10 -35.22 10.85 1.22
C THR A 10 -34.67 9.73 0.35
N ALA A 11 -34.48 9.99 -0.95
CA ALA A 11 -33.85 9.03 -1.83
C ALA A 11 -32.50 8.59 -1.22
N PRO A 12 -32.19 7.28 -1.21
CA PRO A 12 -30.97 6.78 -0.61
C PRO A 12 -29.76 7.48 -1.23
N GLN A 13 -28.80 7.88 -0.39
CA GLN A 13 -27.58 8.52 -0.87
C GLN A 13 -26.84 7.54 -1.79
N PRO A 14 -26.42 7.97 -2.99
CA PRO A 14 -25.75 7.09 -3.92
C PRO A 14 -24.44 6.57 -3.32
N THR A 15 -24.25 5.24 -3.35
CA THR A 15 -23.02 4.61 -2.86
C THR A 15 -22.00 4.42 -3.98
N ALA A 16 -20.73 4.25 -3.60
CA ALA A 16 -19.68 3.92 -4.56
C ALA A 16 -19.96 2.57 -5.26
N SER A 17 -20.53 1.62 -4.52
CA SER A 17 -20.90 0.30 -5.04
C SER A 17 -21.97 0.40 -6.12
N ASP A 18 -22.99 1.26 -5.93
CA ASP A 18 -24.04 1.47 -6.92
C ASP A 18 -23.47 2.05 -8.22
N ALA A 19 -22.62 3.08 -8.12
CA ALA A 19 -21.95 3.67 -9.28
C ALA A 19 -21.09 2.64 -10.04
N VAL A 20 -20.29 1.84 -9.34
CA VAL A 20 -19.46 0.78 -9.96
C VAL A 20 -20.33 -0.32 -10.60
N ARG A 21 -21.44 -0.70 -9.97
CA ARG A 21 -22.36 -1.69 -10.51
C ARG A 21 -22.99 -1.21 -11.81
N GLU A 22 -23.42 0.05 -11.86
CA GLU A 22 -23.95 0.68 -13.07
C GLU A 22 -22.90 0.75 -14.19
N MET A 23 -21.67 1.15 -13.86
CA MET A 23 -20.56 1.17 -14.82
C MET A 23 -20.29 -0.21 -15.42
N ARG A 24 -20.24 -1.26 -14.59
CA ARG A 24 -20.06 -2.65 -15.05
C ARG A 24 -21.22 -3.13 -15.91
N ALA A 25 -22.46 -2.76 -15.56
CA ALA A 25 -23.63 -3.09 -16.35
C ALA A 25 -23.58 -2.42 -17.74
N ALA A 26 -23.20 -1.14 -17.79
CA ALA A 26 -23.03 -0.41 -19.04
C ALA A 26 -21.90 -0.98 -19.91
N GLY A 27 -20.77 -1.35 -19.30
CA GLY A 27 -19.67 -2.02 -20.01
C GLY A 27 -20.08 -3.37 -20.59
N ARG A 28 -20.87 -4.17 -19.87
CA ARG A 28 -21.41 -5.45 -20.37
C ARG A 28 -22.41 -5.28 -21.51
N ALA A 29 -23.18 -4.20 -21.53
CA ALA A 29 -24.11 -3.91 -22.62
C ALA A 29 -23.39 -3.58 -23.94
N GLY A 30 -22.10 -3.21 -23.89
CA GLY A 30 -21.27 -3.00 -25.09
C GLY A 30 -21.63 -1.77 -25.94
N HIS A 31 -22.59 -0.96 -25.50
CA HIS A 31 -23.01 0.27 -26.18
C HIS A 31 -22.22 1.48 -25.68
N ALA A 32 -22.14 2.51 -26.52
CA ALA A 32 -21.62 3.81 -26.11
C ALA A 32 -22.45 4.36 -24.95
N VAL A 33 -21.77 4.79 -23.88
CA VAL A 33 -22.42 5.35 -22.70
C VAL A 33 -22.63 6.86 -22.89
N PRO A 34 -23.84 7.39 -22.69
CA PRO A 34 -24.10 8.83 -22.73
C PRO A 34 -23.21 9.63 -21.76
N ALA A 35 -22.74 10.80 -22.21
CA ALA A 35 -21.81 11.64 -21.47
C ALA A 35 -22.36 12.12 -20.12
N ASP A 36 -23.66 12.39 -20.02
CA ASP A 36 -24.34 12.77 -18.78
C ASP A 36 -24.24 11.66 -17.72
N ARG A 37 -24.33 10.40 -18.14
CA ARG A 37 -24.22 9.24 -17.26
C ARG A 37 -22.79 9.03 -16.77
N VAL A 38 -21.81 9.18 -17.66
CA VAL A 38 -20.38 9.15 -17.28
C VAL A 38 -20.06 10.27 -16.29
N ASN A 39 -20.56 11.48 -16.53
CA ASN A 39 -20.34 12.62 -15.64
C ASN A 39 -20.98 12.41 -14.26
N ARG A 40 -22.17 11.80 -14.19
CA ARG A 40 -22.81 11.43 -12.91
C ARG A 40 -21.95 10.46 -12.09
N TRP A 41 -21.41 9.42 -12.71
CA TRP A 41 -20.54 8.47 -12.03
C TRP A 41 -19.26 9.14 -11.54
N ALA A 42 -18.59 9.92 -12.40
CA ALA A 42 -17.39 10.65 -12.04
C ALA A 42 -17.63 11.60 -10.85
N THR A 43 -18.71 12.38 -10.91
CA THR A 43 -19.08 13.30 -9.82
C THR A 43 -19.38 12.56 -8.52
N THR A 44 -20.10 11.44 -8.59
CA THR A 44 -20.44 10.62 -7.42
C THR A 44 -19.17 10.05 -6.77
N LEU A 45 -18.28 9.46 -7.56
CA LEU A 45 -17.03 8.89 -7.07
C LEU A 45 -16.10 9.97 -6.51
N MET A 46 -15.99 11.12 -7.18
CA MET A 46 -15.20 12.26 -6.68
C MET A 46 -15.74 12.79 -5.35
N ARG A 47 -17.07 12.87 -5.19
CA ARG A 47 -17.69 13.28 -3.92
C ARG A 47 -17.37 12.30 -2.79
N LEU A 48 -17.49 11.00 -3.07
CA LEU A 48 -17.34 9.94 -2.07
C LEU A 48 -15.89 9.68 -1.66
N PHE A 49 -14.94 9.73 -2.60
CA PHE A 49 -13.54 9.38 -2.34
C PHE A 49 -12.61 10.59 -2.28
N GLY A 50 -12.91 11.66 -3.02
CA GLY A 50 -12.03 12.82 -3.19
C GLY A 50 -12.40 14.03 -2.32
N GLN A 51 -13.67 14.19 -1.97
CA GLN A 51 -14.19 15.38 -1.28
C GLN A 51 -14.93 15.07 0.02
N GLN A 52 -14.81 13.84 0.53
CA GLN A 52 -15.39 13.48 1.82
C GLN A 52 -14.73 14.27 2.96
N ARG A 53 -15.54 14.71 3.91
CA ARG A 53 -15.04 15.23 5.20
C ARG A 53 -14.67 14.06 6.09
N ALA A 54 -13.71 14.27 6.97
CA ALA A 54 -13.41 13.32 8.03
C ALA A 54 -14.67 13.10 8.87
N VAL A 55 -15.03 11.85 9.07
CA VAL A 55 -16.15 11.43 9.92
C VAL A 55 -15.74 11.55 11.39
N ARG A 56 -14.45 11.32 11.66
CA ARG A 56 -13.90 11.37 13.01
C ARG A 56 -12.44 11.82 12.96
N LEU A 57 -12.09 12.72 13.86
CA LEU A 57 -10.72 13.20 14.05
C LEU A 57 -10.22 12.65 15.38
N GLU A 58 -9.00 12.14 15.40
CA GLU A 58 -8.44 11.52 16.60
C GLU A 58 -7.00 11.95 16.87
N GLN A 59 -6.66 11.97 18.16
CA GLN A 59 -5.32 12.22 18.65
C GLN A 59 -4.82 11.03 19.47
N TRP A 60 -3.51 10.77 19.37
CA TRP A 60 -2.86 9.73 20.15
C TRP A 60 -2.63 10.19 21.59
N GLY A 61 -3.20 9.46 22.55
CA GLY A 61 -3.04 9.71 23.99
C GLY A 61 -1.94 8.89 24.65
N GLY A 62 -1.03 8.29 23.89
CA GLY A 62 0.05 7.44 24.43
C GLY A 62 -0.30 5.95 24.53
N SER A 63 -1.59 5.62 24.74
CA SER A 63 -2.05 4.22 24.80
C SER A 63 -3.27 3.93 23.92
N PHE A 64 -4.07 4.95 23.59
CA PHE A 64 -5.22 4.82 22.70
C PHE A 64 -5.46 6.11 21.93
N TRP A 65 -6.21 5.99 20.84
CA TRP A 65 -6.73 7.11 20.08
C TRP A 65 -8.02 7.62 20.70
N TYR A 66 -8.12 8.93 20.93
CA TYR A 66 -9.36 9.56 21.42
C TYR A 66 -9.84 10.61 20.42
N GLN A 67 -11.16 10.77 20.37
CA GLN A 67 -11.79 11.70 19.45
C GLN A 67 -11.55 13.15 19.89
N ILE A 68 -11.25 14.01 18.92
CA ILE A 68 -11.03 15.45 19.11
C ILE A 68 -11.86 16.26 18.11
N ASP A 69 -12.06 17.54 18.39
CA ASP A 69 -12.74 18.47 17.49
C ASP A 69 -11.78 19.06 16.42
N GLU A 70 -12.32 19.77 15.44
CA GLU A 70 -11.56 20.36 14.32
C GLU A 70 -10.56 21.44 14.80
N LYS A 71 -10.87 22.17 15.86
CA LYS A 71 -9.99 23.21 16.43
C LYS A 71 -8.82 22.59 17.21
N GLN A 72 -9.06 21.50 17.92
CA GLN A 72 -8.05 20.68 18.58
C GLN A 72 -7.17 20.01 17.54
N TRP A 73 -7.76 19.51 16.46
CA TRP A 73 -7.06 18.88 15.34
C TRP A 73 -6.04 19.82 14.70
N HIS A 74 -6.44 21.04 14.36
CA HIS A 74 -5.51 22.03 13.79
C HIS A 74 -4.39 22.42 14.76
N ARG A 75 -4.69 22.49 16.07
CA ARG A 75 -3.67 22.77 17.10
C ARG A 75 -2.67 21.63 17.22
N ALA A 76 -3.14 20.39 17.27
CA ALA A 76 -2.30 19.20 17.36
C ALA A 76 -1.45 19.01 16.09
N LEU A 77 -2.02 19.24 14.89
CA LEU A 77 -1.26 19.29 13.64
C LEU A 77 -0.15 20.34 13.67
N ALA A 78 -0.45 21.56 14.13
CA ALA A 78 0.54 22.63 14.24
C ALA A 78 1.66 22.29 15.24
N ALA A 79 1.33 21.58 16.31
CA ALA A 79 2.27 21.07 17.30
C ALA A 79 3.01 19.79 16.85
N ARG A 80 2.73 19.26 15.65
CA ARG A 80 3.26 17.99 15.12
C ARG A 80 2.97 16.79 16.03
N GLU A 81 1.84 16.82 16.73
CA GLU A 81 1.37 15.70 17.54
C GLU A 81 0.77 14.60 16.65
N PRO A 82 0.78 13.33 17.08
CA PRO A 82 0.24 12.24 16.29
C PRO A 82 -1.29 12.33 16.25
N VAL A 83 -1.82 12.60 15.05
CA VAL A 83 -3.25 12.76 14.79
C VAL A 83 -3.66 11.99 13.53
N ARG A 84 -4.89 11.47 13.49
CA ARG A 84 -5.46 10.80 12.31
C ARG A 84 -6.92 11.18 12.01
N ALA A 85 -7.22 11.34 10.73
CA ALA A 85 -8.57 11.61 10.26
C ALA A 85 -9.15 10.32 9.68
N LEU A 86 -10.34 9.95 10.14
CA LEU A 86 -11.04 8.74 9.71
C LEU A 86 -12.17 9.11 8.75
N TYR A 87 -12.28 8.35 7.68
CA TYR A 87 -13.16 8.62 6.55
C TYR A 87 -14.09 7.43 6.32
N THR A 88 -15.28 7.69 5.76
CA THR A 88 -16.22 6.60 5.41
C THR A 88 -15.67 5.69 4.31
N GLN A 89 -14.83 6.24 3.44
CA GLN A 89 -14.16 5.54 2.36
C GLN A 89 -12.66 5.85 2.43
N PRO A 90 -11.77 4.99 1.94
CA PRO A 90 -10.35 5.35 1.80
C PRO A 90 -10.21 6.59 0.91
N LEU A 91 -9.42 7.59 1.32
CA LEU A 91 -9.17 8.73 0.46
C LEU A 91 -8.32 8.32 -0.74
N LEU A 92 -8.59 8.88 -1.91
CA LEU A 92 -7.83 8.53 -3.13
C LEU A 92 -6.31 8.76 -2.97
N HIS A 93 -5.92 9.80 -2.22
CA HIS A 93 -4.52 10.08 -1.93
C HIS A 93 -3.94 9.20 -0.81
N GLU A 94 -4.76 8.69 0.12
CA GLU A 94 -4.33 7.65 1.06
C GLU A 94 -4.15 6.31 0.36
N VAL A 95 -5.00 5.99 -0.62
CA VAL A 95 -4.82 4.80 -1.50
C VAL A 95 -3.56 4.94 -2.35
N ARG A 96 -3.24 6.14 -2.85
CA ARG A 96 -1.98 6.41 -3.57
C ARG A 96 -0.77 6.42 -2.65
N ARG A 97 -0.84 7.01 -1.46
CA ARG A 97 0.23 6.99 -0.46
C ARG A 97 0.46 5.56 0.05
N ALA A 98 -0.61 4.80 0.26
CA ALA A 98 -0.59 3.35 0.46
C ALA A 98 -0.25 2.55 -0.81
N GLY A 99 0.01 3.18 -1.95
CA GLY A 99 0.56 2.55 -3.16
C GLY A 99 2.02 2.93 -3.40
N GLU A 100 2.45 4.11 -2.93
CA GLU A 100 3.79 4.67 -3.06
C GLU A 100 4.70 4.27 -1.88
N ASP A 101 4.14 4.08 -0.68
CA ASP A 101 4.84 3.72 0.56
C ASP A 101 4.54 2.28 1.06
N ARG A 102 4.32 1.30 0.15
CA ARG A 102 4.11 -0.12 0.53
C ARG A 102 5.37 -0.88 0.95
N ASP A 103 6.45 -0.21 1.32
CA ASP A 103 7.58 -0.92 1.93
C ASP A 103 7.27 -1.12 3.42
N HIS A 104 6.39 -2.08 3.71
CA HIS A 104 6.15 -2.54 5.08
C HIS A 104 7.48 -3.04 5.65
N ILE A 105 8.01 -2.33 6.66
CA ILE A 105 9.15 -2.81 7.45
C ILE A 105 8.56 -3.75 8.49
N TRP A 106 8.91 -5.03 8.45
CA TRP A 106 8.38 -6.01 9.40
C TRP A 106 9.21 -6.03 10.68
N SER A 107 8.56 -6.29 11.80
CA SER A 107 9.22 -6.62 13.05
C SER A 107 10.13 -7.84 12.87
N ALA A 108 11.18 -7.97 13.70
CA ALA A 108 12.15 -9.05 13.57
C ALA A 108 11.52 -10.45 13.69
N ASP A 109 10.45 -10.56 14.48
CA ASP A 109 9.64 -11.75 14.70
C ASP A 109 8.53 -11.95 13.65
N ARG A 110 8.38 -11.01 12.68
CA ARG A 110 7.38 -11.03 11.60
C ARG A 110 5.94 -11.15 12.10
N THR A 111 5.61 -10.51 13.21
CA THR A 111 4.24 -10.49 13.75
C THR A 111 3.46 -9.27 13.26
N HIS A 112 4.13 -8.14 13.05
CA HIS A 112 3.49 -6.89 12.63
C HIS A 112 4.43 -6.02 11.81
N CYS A 113 3.87 -5.12 11.01
CA CYS A 113 4.65 -4.09 10.33
C CYS A 113 5.00 -2.97 11.31
N THR A 114 6.25 -2.56 11.42
CA THR A 114 6.69 -1.44 12.27
C THR A 114 6.26 -0.07 11.75
N VAL A 115 5.72 0.01 10.52
CA VAL A 115 5.22 1.26 9.90
C VAL A 115 3.71 1.42 10.12
N CYS A 116 2.91 0.41 9.77
CA CYS A 116 1.44 0.48 9.88
C CYS A 116 0.84 -0.35 11.02
N ASN A 117 1.64 -1.16 11.72
CA ASN A 117 1.23 -2.10 12.76
C ASN A 117 0.23 -3.18 12.30
N ASP A 118 0.10 -3.39 10.99
CA ASP A 118 -0.74 -4.47 10.47
C ASP A 118 -0.13 -5.84 10.79
N PRO A 119 -0.96 -6.81 11.22
CA PRO A 119 -0.53 -8.19 11.40
C PRO A 119 0.00 -8.82 10.10
N PHE A 120 1.02 -9.68 10.21
CA PHE A 120 1.63 -10.34 9.06
C PHE A 120 0.65 -11.20 8.25
N ASP A 121 -0.35 -11.78 8.91
CA ASP A 121 -1.40 -12.60 8.32
C ASP A 121 -2.48 -11.79 7.58
N TRP A 122 -2.54 -10.46 7.78
CA TRP A 122 -3.52 -9.55 7.14
C TRP A 122 -2.93 -8.81 5.94
N ALA A 123 -1.66 -9.05 5.65
CA ALA A 123 -0.92 -8.51 4.53
C ALA A 123 -1.53 -8.94 3.16
N GLU A 124 -2.05 -7.98 2.38
CA GLU A 124 -2.57 -8.21 1.01
C GLU A 124 -1.52 -8.84 0.05
N PRO A 125 -1.88 -9.36 -1.14
CA PRO A 125 -0.93 -9.97 -2.09
C PRO A 125 0.23 -9.08 -2.57
N TYR A 126 0.09 -7.76 -2.45
CA TYR A 126 1.15 -6.77 -2.70
C TYR A 126 2.00 -6.48 -1.44
N CYS A 127 1.78 -7.23 -0.38
CA CYS A 127 2.32 -7.10 0.97
C CYS A 127 3.12 -8.38 1.29
N ASN A 128 4.04 -8.75 0.41
CA ASN A 128 5.03 -9.77 0.73
C ASN A 128 6.39 -9.05 0.82
N PRO A 129 7.06 -9.03 1.98
CA PRO A 129 8.44 -8.60 2.00
C PRO A 129 9.21 -9.43 0.96
N PRO A 130 10.19 -8.84 0.24
CA PRO A 130 11.00 -9.61 -0.68
C PRO A 130 11.53 -10.82 0.09
N LYS A 131 11.15 -12.02 -0.36
CA LYS A 131 11.56 -13.27 0.30
C LYS A 131 13.07 -13.21 0.47
N PRO A 132 13.62 -13.66 1.60
CA PRO A 132 15.07 -13.69 1.74
C PRO A 132 15.67 -14.44 0.54
N PRO A 133 16.76 -13.94 -0.07
CA PRO A 133 17.34 -14.59 -1.23
C PRO A 133 17.70 -16.04 -0.89
N VAL A 134 17.04 -16.96 -1.57
CA VAL A 134 17.27 -18.39 -1.38
C VAL A 134 18.46 -18.79 -2.23
N PRO A 135 19.51 -19.40 -1.66
CA PRO A 135 20.66 -19.88 -2.40
C PRO A 135 20.24 -20.74 -3.59
N ILE A 136 20.93 -20.56 -4.70
CA ILE A 136 20.81 -21.43 -5.87
C ILE A 136 21.97 -22.42 -5.85
N ALA A 137 21.69 -23.66 -6.25
CA ALA A 137 22.72 -24.67 -6.37
C ALA A 137 23.76 -24.23 -7.41
N LEU A 138 24.99 -23.99 -6.97
CA LEU A 138 26.09 -23.69 -7.88
C LEU A 138 26.55 -24.98 -8.53
N LYS A 139 26.41 -25.06 -9.86
CA LYS A 139 27.01 -26.15 -10.63
C LYS A 139 28.54 -26.14 -10.44
N PRO A 140 29.20 -27.30 -10.46
CA PRO A 140 30.66 -27.36 -10.46
C PRO A 140 31.23 -26.50 -11.58
N GLN A 141 31.99 -25.47 -11.21
CA GLN A 141 32.65 -24.57 -12.15
C GLN A 141 34.15 -24.90 -12.21
N PRO A 142 34.83 -24.63 -13.34
CA PRO A 142 36.29 -24.82 -13.46
C PRO A 142 37.10 -23.75 -12.71
N PHE A 143 36.45 -22.86 -11.96
CA PHE A 143 37.04 -21.75 -11.22
C PHE A 143 36.43 -21.64 -9.82
N ASN A 144 37.11 -20.94 -8.91
CA ASN A 144 36.57 -20.68 -7.57
C ASN A 144 35.47 -19.60 -7.64
N PRO A 145 34.22 -19.90 -7.28
CA PRO A 145 33.14 -18.91 -7.33
C PRO A 145 33.36 -17.70 -6.41
N SER A 146 34.21 -17.81 -5.38
CA SER A 146 34.55 -16.68 -4.49
C SER A 146 35.21 -15.51 -5.23
N TRP A 147 35.81 -15.75 -6.39
CA TRP A 147 36.43 -14.72 -7.23
C TRP A 147 35.43 -13.67 -7.73
N PHE A 148 34.13 -13.97 -7.71
CA PHE A 148 33.09 -13.05 -8.15
C PHE A 148 32.60 -12.10 -7.04
N LEU A 149 32.90 -12.37 -5.76
CA LEU A 149 32.43 -11.53 -4.65
C LEU A 149 32.81 -10.04 -4.80
N PRO A 150 34.06 -9.68 -5.17
CA PRO A 150 34.43 -8.27 -5.36
C PRO A 150 33.72 -7.61 -6.55
N LEU A 151 33.32 -8.37 -7.57
CA LEU A 151 32.56 -7.87 -8.71
C LEU A 151 31.11 -7.60 -8.32
N LEU A 152 30.51 -8.48 -7.51
CA LEU A 152 29.18 -8.28 -6.95
C LEU A 152 29.10 -7.01 -6.09
N ASP A 153 30.13 -6.71 -5.28
CA ASP A 153 30.22 -5.45 -4.51
C ASP A 153 30.25 -4.20 -5.39
N ARG A 154 30.88 -4.29 -6.57
CA ARG A 154 30.95 -3.17 -7.52
C ARG A 154 29.61 -2.98 -8.24
N LEU A 155 28.95 -4.07 -8.62
CA LEU A 155 27.63 -4.04 -9.23
C LEU A 155 26.59 -3.45 -8.26
N GLU A 156 26.60 -3.88 -7.00
CA GLU A 156 25.71 -3.34 -5.97
C GLU A 156 25.89 -1.83 -5.76
N ARG A 157 27.14 -1.34 -5.81
CA ARG A 157 27.44 0.10 -5.77
C ARG A 157 26.97 0.85 -7.02
N ALA A 158 27.08 0.25 -8.19
CA ALA A 158 26.65 0.85 -9.45
C ALA A 158 25.11 0.98 -9.52
N LEU A 159 24.39 0.00 -8.99
CA LEU A 159 22.92 0.00 -8.94
C LEU A 159 22.33 1.24 -8.26
N LYS A 160 23.07 1.92 -7.36
CA LYS A 160 22.59 3.15 -6.71
C LYS A 160 22.13 4.24 -7.68
N ARG A 161 22.59 4.20 -8.94
CA ARG A 161 22.25 5.16 -10.01
C ARG A 161 21.04 4.74 -10.85
N GLU A 162 20.56 3.52 -10.69
CA GLU A 162 19.47 2.93 -11.49
C GLU A 162 18.08 3.20 -10.88
N SER A 163 17.03 2.90 -11.65
CA SER A 163 15.64 3.06 -11.20
C SER A 163 15.32 2.17 -9.99
N LYS A 164 14.33 2.55 -9.15
CA LYS A 164 13.93 1.76 -7.96
C LYS A 164 13.69 0.28 -8.33
N ARG A 165 12.93 0.05 -9.41
CA ARG A 165 12.62 -1.30 -9.91
C ARG A 165 13.88 -2.11 -10.24
N GLU A 166 14.84 -1.50 -10.94
CA GLU A 166 16.09 -2.18 -11.31
C GLU A 166 16.97 -2.46 -10.09
N ARG A 167 17.04 -1.52 -9.14
CA ARG A 167 17.76 -1.73 -7.87
C ARG A 167 17.19 -2.90 -7.09
N ASP A 168 15.87 -3.01 -7.00
CA ASP A 168 15.22 -4.06 -6.23
C ASP A 168 15.43 -5.44 -6.91
N GLU A 169 15.23 -5.54 -8.23
CA GLU A 169 15.43 -6.78 -8.98
C GLU A 169 16.89 -7.25 -8.94
N TRP A 170 17.83 -6.37 -9.24
CA TRP A 170 19.24 -6.73 -9.29
C TRP A 170 19.87 -6.87 -7.90
N GLY A 171 19.42 -6.08 -6.93
CA GLY A 171 19.82 -6.23 -5.53
C GLY A 171 19.45 -7.60 -4.97
N PHE A 172 18.24 -8.07 -5.25
CA PHE A 172 17.81 -9.43 -4.89
C PHE A 172 18.70 -10.51 -5.53
N ARG A 173 18.96 -10.41 -6.84
CA ARG A 173 19.80 -11.39 -7.57
C ARG A 173 21.26 -11.39 -7.09
N ILE A 174 21.83 -10.23 -6.81
CA ILE A 174 23.19 -10.10 -6.27
C ILE A 174 23.28 -10.77 -4.90
N ALA A 175 22.33 -10.48 -4.01
CA ALA A 175 22.28 -11.09 -2.68
C ALA A 175 22.09 -12.60 -2.76
N GLN A 176 21.27 -13.09 -3.70
CA GLN A 176 21.09 -14.51 -3.98
C GLN A 176 22.38 -15.20 -4.42
N LEU A 177 23.10 -14.63 -5.38
CA LEU A 177 24.34 -15.20 -5.88
C LEU A 177 25.46 -15.17 -4.82
N ARG A 178 25.55 -14.08 -4.04
CA ARG A 178 26.50 -13.95 -2.93
C ARG A 178 26.32 -15.08 -1.91
N LYS A 179 25.08 -15.30 -1.45
CA LYS A 179 24.77 -16.35 -0.48
C LYS A 179 25.06 -17.76 -1.04
N SER A 180 24.78 -17.98 -2.32
CA SER A 180 25.07 -19.23 -3.02
C SER A 180 26.58 -19.53 -3.08
N ILE A 181 27.39 -18.49 -3.33
CA ILE A 181 28.85 -18.60 -3.33
C ILE A 181 29.37 -18.91 -1.93
N GLU A 182 28.89 -18.20 -0.91
CA GLU A 182 29.28 -18.41 0.48
C GLU A 182 29.00 -19.85 0.95
N GLU A 183 27.80 -20.37 0.68
CA GLU A 183 27.43 -21.75 1.04
C GLU A 183 28.28 -22.78 0.33
N HIS A 184 28.45 -22.67 -0.99
CA HIS A 184 29.29 -23.58 -1.77
C HIS A 184 30.78 -23.54 -1.33
N THR A 185 31.29 -22.39 -0.88
CA THR A 185 32.67 -22.30 -0.34
C THR A 185 32.80 -22.93 1.05
N LYS A 186 31.76 -22.84 1.89
CA LYS A 186 31.73 -23.50 3.21
C LYS A 186 31.65 -25.01 3.06
N GLU A 187 30.80 -25.52 2.16
CA GLU A 187 30.66 -26.95 1.89
C GLU A 187 31.96 -27.60 1.38
N LYS A 188 32.83 -26.86 0.68
CA LYS A 188 34.12 -27.35 0.18
C LYS A 188 35.29 -27.23 1.18
N SER A 189 35.06 -26.58 2.31
CA SER A 189 36.07 -26.39 3.36
C SER A 189 35.94 -27.43 4.50
N HIS A 190 34.96 -28.32 4.40
CA HIS A 190 34.74 -29.51 5.22
C HIS A 190 35.12 -30.77 4.42
#